data_AF-D2V131-F1
#
_entry.id   AF-D2V131-F1
#
_cell.length_a   1.000
_cell.length_b   1.000
_cell.length_c   1.000
_cell.angle_alpha   90.00
_cell.angle_beta   90.00
_cell.angle_gamma   90.00
#
_symmetry.space_group_name_H-M   'P 1'
#
loop_
_entity.id
_entity.type
_entity.pdbx_description
1 polymer ?
#
loop_
_entity_poly.entity_id
_entity_poly.type
_entity_poly.pdbx_seq_one_letter_code
_entity_poly.pdbx_strand_id
1 'polypeptide(L)'
;MGKPTVRGHFTMVYDQGMEIKVDGLKYFAFFNYTEANVNNHTIVTSHCDQTFVGTYHDNSIPAKKWGCFKGFKSSSFQAKTVHSIDHAEEKIKRDFEHSTVFVNNDRYIQALNKAQSTWKATAHKQFEGMTFAELKRITGSYRRSYQKTRNLKKQQAKLRAMNADKVTLFNGKTGQFESQDAEKLRASLPTEFDWTNVNGRDFVVPVRNQEQCGSCYAFSSSDMFGSRVRIPSNLTQVPVYSPQDIVDCSAYSQGCDGGFPFLVGKYAMDYGLTVESCDPYQGHDLGKCSNQCPVNRQQRLHSSNYYFVGGYYGNSHELSMMHEIYQNGPLAIGFEVYPDLRNYKHGVYKHVTAEELKAQGLSEDEMIPHFEVVNHAVLMVGWGVENGTPYWKIKNSWSTTWGDNGYFKILRGSDECGVESDAEAGIPLF
;
A
#
# COMPACT_ATOMS: atom_id res chain seq x y z
N MET A 1 -23.15 -23.23 -34.37
CA MET A 1 -22.64 -23.50 -33.01
C MET A 1 -22.19 -22.17 -32.42
N GLY A 2 -22.83 -21.72 -31.33
CA GLY A 2 -22.43 -20.45 -30.69
C GLY A 2 -20.99 -20.55 -30.17
N LYS A 3 -20.20 -19.49 -30.31
CA LYS A 3 -18.86 -19.45 -29.68
C LYS A 3 -19.04 -19.66 -28.16
N PRO A 4 -18.27 -20.55 -27.52
CA PRO A 4 -18.36 -20.75 -26.09
C PRO A 4 -18.13 -19.41 -25.38
N THR A 5 -19.01 -19.06 -24.45
CA THR A 5 -18.87 -17.85 -23.64
C THR A 5 -17.79 -18.10 -22.59
N VAL A 6 -16.62 -17.50 -22.78
CA VAL A 6 -15.55 -17.49 -21.79
C VAL A 6 -15.85 -16.39 -20.78
N ARG A 7 -15.89 -16.74 -19.49
CA ARG A 7 -16.03 -15.79 -18.38
C ARG A 7 -14.71 -15.66 -17.64
N GLY A 8 -14.40 -14.45 -17.19
CA GLY A 8 -13.18 -14.14 -16.45
C GLY A 8 -13.40 -12.96 -15.51
N HIS A 9 -12.34 -12.56 -14.84
CA HIS A 9 -12.33 -11.44 -13.91
C HIS A 9 -11.20 -10.47 -14.30
N PHE A 10 -11.35 -9.21 -13.91
CA PHE A 10 -10.27 -8.24 -14.02
C PHE A 10 -10.26 -7.34 -12.79
N THR A 11 -9.11 -6.75 -12.52
CA THR A 11 -8.97 -5.66 -11.55
C THR A 11 -8.01 -4.63 -12.10
N MET A 12 -8.31 -3.37 -11.82
CA MET A 12 -7.30 -2.32 -11.92
C MET A 12 -6.25 -2.55 -10.83
N VAL A 13 -5.01 -2.16 -11.10
CA VAL A 13 -3.96 -2.02 -10.10
C VAL A 13 -3.76 -0.53 -9.92
N TYR A 14 -4.48 0.03 -8.94
CA TYR A 14 -4.59 1.47 -8.72
C TYR A 14 -4.92 2.20 -10.04
N ASP A 15 -4.17 3.24 -10.41
CA ASP A 15 -4.24 3.91 -11.72
C ASP A 15 -3.11 3.51 -12.69
N GLN A 16 -2.34 2.46 -12.35
CA GLN A 16 -1.09 2.09 -13.03
C GLN A 16 -1.27 1.06 -14.14
N GLY A 17 -2.16 0.09 -13.93
CA GLY A 17 -2.31 -1.03 -14.85
C GLY A 17 -3.57 -1.85 -14.60
N MET A 18 -3.65 -2.99 -15.26
CA MET A 18 -4.78 -3.91 -15.13
C MET A 18 -4.30 -5.36 -15.19
N GLU A 19 -4.88 -6.19 -14.33
CA GLU A 19 -4.77 -7.64 -14.40
C GLU A 19 -6.08 -8.26 -14.89
N ILE A 20 -5.99 -9.23 -15.79
CA ILE A 20 -7.14 -9.99 -16.32
C ILE A 20 -6.87 -11.48 -16.09
N LYS A 21 -7.83 -12.19 -15.50
CA LYS A 21 -7.82 -13.64 -15.32
C LYS A 21 -8.93 -14.24 -16.16
N VAL A 22 -8.58 -14.96 -17.23
CA VAL A 22 -9.55 -15.50 -18.18
C VAL A 22 -8.99 -16.75 -18.85
N ASP A 23 -9.83 -17.77 -19.03
CA ASP A 23 -9.47 -19.03 -19.73
C ASP A 23 -8.20 -19.74 -19.19
N GLY A 24 -8.01 -19.72 -17.87
CA GLY A 24 -6.83 -20.33 -17.25
C GLY A 24 -5.52 -19.54 -17.41
N LEU A 25 -5.59 -18.33 -17.96
CA LEU A 25 -4.47 -17.41 -18.15
C LEU A 25 -4.62 -16.16 -17.29
N LYS A 26 -3.48 -15.60 -16.90
CA LYS A 26 -3.36 -14.28 -16.26
C LYS A 26 -2.61 -13.35 -17.17
N TYR A 27 -3.18 -12.17 -17.42
CA TYR A 27 -2.58 -11.09 -18.20
C TYR A 27 -2.34 -9.91 -17.28
N PHE A 28 -1.16 -9.30 -17.37
CA PHE A 28 -0.86 -8.06 -16.66
C PHE A 28 -0.07 -7.12 -17.55
N ALA A 29 -0.46 -5.84 -17.54
CA ALA A 29 0.30 -4.77 -18.16
C ALA A 29 0.05 -3.43 -17.44
N PHE A 30 1.08 -2.59 -17.39
CA PHE A 30 0.95 -1.18 -17.08
C PHE A 30 0.33 -0.41 -18.26
N PHE A 31 -0.42 0.65 -17.97
CA PHE A 31 -0.91 1.57 -18.99
C PHE A 31 0.25 2.32 -19.64
N ASN A 32 0.11 2.58 -20.93
CA ASN A 32 1.14 3.23 -21.71
C ASN A 32 1.16 4.74 -21.41
N TYR A 33 2.35 5.32 -21.35
CA TYR A 33 2.56 6.76 -21.38
C TYR A 33 3.77 7.08 -22.25
N THR A 34 3.83 8.32 -22.73
CA THR A 34 4.98 8.83 -23.47
C THR A 34 5.47 10.11 -22.83
N GLU A 35 6.78 10.29 -22.82
CA GLU A 35 7.43 11.50 -22.39
C GLU A 35 8.03 12.21 -23.60
N ALA A 36 7.81 13.51 -23.70
CA ALA A 36 8.38 14.35 -24.75
C ALA A 36 8.94 15.63 -24.13
N ASN A 37 10.17 15.98 -24.49
CA ASN A 37 10.79 17.22 -24.07
C ASN A 37 10.47 18.32 -25.10
N VAL A 38 9.73 19.35 -24.68
CA VAL A 38 9.29 20.46 -25.53
C VAL A 38 9.51 21.77 -24.78
N ASN A 39 10.28 22.70 -25.35
CA ASN A 39 10.49 24.06 -24.84
C ASN A 39 10.82 24.14 -23.33
N ASN A 40 11.77 23.34 -22.84
CA ASN A 40 12.15 23.26 -21.42
C ASN A 40 11.07 22.66 -20.50
N HIS A 41 10.09 21.94 -21.06
CA HIS A 41 9.17 21.10 -20.30
C HIS A 41 9.32 19.62 -20.68
N THR A 42 9.17 18.73 -19.69
CA THR A 42 8.83 17.33 -19.96
C THR A 42 7.32 17.19 -19.93
N ILE A 43 6.74 16.81 -21.06
CA ILE A 43 5.31 16.56 -21.22
C ILE A 43 5.09 15.05 -21.09
N VAL A 44 4.35 14.65 -20.06
CA VAL A 44 3.92 13.26 -19.86
C VAL A 44 2.49 13.12 -20.38
N THR A 45 2.33 12.31 -21.42
CA THR A 45 1.03 12.02 -22.04
C THR A 45 0.63 10.59 -21.73
N SER A 46 -0.49 10.42 -21.04
CA SER A 46 -1.04 9.10 -20.71
C SER A 46 -1.95 8.60 -21.83
N HIS A 47 -1.71 7.36 -22.25
CA HIS A 47 -2.46 6.63 -23.27
C HIS A 47 -3.22 5.49 -22.59
N CYS A 48 -4.28 5.82 -21.84
CA CYS A 48 -5.05 4.84 -21.05
C CYS A 48 -5.83 3.81 -21.89
N ASP A 49 -5.87 3.99 -23.22
CA ASP A 49 -6.38 3.04 -24.20
C ASP A 49 -5.33 2.02 -24.65
N GLN A 50 -4.09 2.14 -24.20
CA GLN A 50 -2.97 1.31 -24.59
C GLN A 50 -2.21 0.83 -23.36
N THR A 51 -1.51 -0.29 -23.51
CA THR A 51 -0.59 -0.78 -22.49
C THR A 51 0.86 -0.71 -22.98
N PHE A 52 1.80 -0.70 -22.04
CA PHE A 52 3.15 -1.15 -22.36
C PHE A 52 3.13 -2.64 -22.74
N VAL A 53 4.29 -3.19 -23.11
CA VAL A 53 4.42 -4.64 -23.27
C VAL A 53 4.16 -5.29 -21.92
N GLY A 54 3.07 -6.03 -21.83
CA GLY A 54 2.69 -6.83 -20.68
C GLY A 54 3.11 -8.27 -20.84
N THR A 55 2.84 -9.06 -19.80
CA THR A 55 3.06 -10.49 -19.78
C THR A 55 1.76 -11.23 -19.56
N TYR A 56 1.65 -12.41 -20.16
CA TYR A 56 0.62 -13.38 -19.79
C TYR A 56 1.23 -14.74 -19.56
N HIS A 57 0.61 -15.51 -18.67
CA HIS A 57 1.06 -16.86 -18.36
C HIS A 57 -0.08 -17.73 -17.86
N ASP A 58 0.16 -19.03 -17.81
CA ASP A 58 -0.79 -19.99 -17.25
C ASP A 58 -0.85 -19.93 -15.71
N ASN A 59 -1.90 -20.52 -15.14
CA ASN A 59 -2.14 -20.49 -13.70
C ASN A 59 -1.24 -21.41 -12.85
N SER A 60 -0.27 -22.14 -13.43
CA SER A 60 0.65 -22.95 -12.62
C SER A 60 1.55 -22.09 -11.74
N ILE A 61 2.02 -22.66 -10.64
CA ILE A 61 2.87 -21.96 -9.67
C ILE A 61 4.13 -22.82 -9.41
N PRO A 62 5.32 -22.38 -9.85
CA PRO A 62 5.55 -21.23 -10.72
C PRO A 62 4.96 -21.45 -12.13
N ALA A 63 4.72 -20.37 -12.86
CA ALA A 63 4.13 -20.41 -14.19
C ALA A 63 5.08 -21.04 -15.22
N LYS A 64 4.58 -21.93 -16.08
CA LYS A 64 5.41 -22.72 -17.02
C LYS A 64 5.39 -22.18 -18.44
N LYS A 65 4.29 -21.55 -18.84
CA LYS A 65 4.10 -20.98 -20.18
C LYS A 65 3.92 -19.48 -20.06
N TRP A 66 4.77 -18.75 -20.77
CA TRP A 66 4.80 -17.30 -20.76
C TRP A 66 4.68 -16.78 -22.19
N GLY A 67 4.07 -15.60 -22.32
CA GLY A 67 4.11 -14.80 -23.53
C GLY A 67 4.02 -13.32 -23.20
N CYS A 68 4.38 -12.49 -24.18
CA CYS A 68 4.24 -11.05 -24.09
C CYS A 68 3.03 -10.60 -24.90
N PHE A 69 2.40 -9.51 -24.48
CA PHE A 69 1.29 -8.91 -25.22
C PHE A 69 1.32 -7.38 -25.15
N LYS A 70 0.60 -6.73 -26.05
CA LYS A 70 0.29 -5.30 -25.96
C LYS A 70 -1.20 -5.11 -26.18
N GLY A 71 -1.85 -4.40 -25.27
CA GLY A 71 -3.29 -4.14 -25.30
C GLY A 71 -3.62 -2.82 -25.99
N PHE A 72 -4.73 -2.81 -26.73
CA PHE A 72 -5.32 -1.62 -27.34
C PHE A 72 -6.84 -1.66 -27.15
N LYS A 73 -7.43 -0.54 -26.73
CA LYS A 73 -8.89 -0.37 -26.65
C LYS A 73 -9.43 -0.09 -28.06
N SER A 74 -10.48 -0.80 -28.46
CA SER A 74 -11.04 -0.69 -29.82
C SER A 74 -11.77 0.63 -30.10
N SER A 75 -12.27 1.29 -29.05
CA SER A 75 -12.93 2.60 -29.16
C SER A 75 -11.90 3.73 -29.25
N SER A 76 -12.20 4.78 -30.03
CA SER A 76 -11.37 5.99 -30.08
C SER A 76 -11.20 6.61 -28.69
N PHE A 77 -9.95 6.80 -28.28
CA PHE A 77 -9.60 7.52 -27.07
C PHE A 77 -8.69 8.70 -27.44
N GLN A 78 -8.96 9.86 -26.85
CA GLN A 78 -8.07 11.00 -26.97
C GLN A 78 -7.09 10.95 -25.80
N ALA A 79 -5.80 10.75 -26.13
CA ALA A 79 -4.73 10.80 -25.17
C ALA A 79 -4.79 12.12 -24.39
N LYS A 80 -4.50 12.05 -23.08
CA LYS A 80 -4.54 13.22 -22.21
C LYS A 80 -3.12 13.53 -21.78
N THR A 81 -2.68 14.76 -22.04
CA THR A 81 -1.53 15.32 -21.31
C THR A 81 -1.94 15.40 -19.85
N VAL A 82 -1.28 14.59 -19.02
CA VAL A 82 -1.58 14.52 -17.59
C VAL A 82 -0.64 15.42 -16.81
N HIS A 83 0.59 15.61 -17.34
CA HIS A 83 1.61 16.43 -16.72
C HIS A 83 2.40 17.25 -17.74
N SER A 84 2.73 18.48 -17.35
CA SER A 84 3.77 19.31 -17.96
C SER A 84 4.70 19.70 -16.81
N ILE A 85 5.94 19.23 -16.86
CA ILE A 85 6.96 19.51 -15.84
C ILE A 85 7.83 20.62 -16.40
N ASP A 86 7.69 21.84 -15.88
CA ASP A 86 8.63 22.92 -16.17
C ASP A 86 9.97 22.63 -15.50
N HIS A 87 11.04 22.49 -16.28
CA HIS A 87 12.35 22.16 -15.74
C HIS A 87 12.93 23.26 -14.83
N ALA A 88 12.52 24.53 -15.01
CA ALA A 88 12.96 25.61 -14.12
C ALA A 88 12.25 25.54 -12.77
N GLU A 89 10.92 25.36 -12.76
CA GLU A 89 10.15 25.18 -11.51
C GLU A 89 10.55 23.89 -10.79
N GLU A 90 10.70 22.79 -11.52
CA GLU A 90 11.10 21.51 -10.94
C GLU A 90 12.54 21.55 -10.43
N LYS A 91 13.44 22.30 -11.09
CA LYS A 91 14.78 22.55 -10.55
C LYS A 91 14.72 23.32 -9.23
N ILE A 92 13.94 24.41 -9.15
CA ILE A 92 13.77 25.18 -7.90
C ILE A 92 13.23 24.28 -6.79
N LYS A 93 12.21 23.48 -7.11
CA LYS A 93 11.62 22.54 -6.16
C LYS A 93 12.63 21.49 -5.71
N ARG A 94 13.35 20.86 -6.63
CA ARG A 94 14.38 19.86 -6.31
C ARG A 94 15.50 20.47 -5.49
N ASP A 95 15.98 21.65 -5.87
CA ASP A 95 17.01 22.37 -5.13
C ASP A 95 16.52 22.66 -3.70
N PHE A 96 15.26 23.10 -3.51
CA PHE A 96 14.65 23.25 -2.19
C PHE A 96 14.54 21.92 -1.43
N GLU A 97 13.98 20.88 -2.05
CA GLU A 97 13.74 19.57 -1.43
C GLU A 97 15.05 18.89 -0.99
N HIS A 98 16.16 19.11 -1.71
CA HIS A 98 17.47 18.53 -1.42
C HIS A 98 18.39 19.41 -0.56
N SER A 99 18.16 20.73 -0.49
CA SER A 99 18.99 21.64 0.33
C SER A 99 18.36 22.01 1.65
N THR A 100 17.05 21.89 1.78
CA THR A 100 16.32 22.25 3.00
C THR A 100 16.13 21.04 3.87
N VAL A 101 16.64 21.12 5.09
CA VAL A 101 16.49 20.08 6.10
C VAL A 101 15.26 20.33 6.96
N PHE A 102 14.64 19.24 7.38
CA PHE A 102 13.53 19.24 8.31
C PHE A 102 14.01 19.52 9.73
N VAL A 103 13.26 20.39 10.39
CA VAL A 103 13.41 20.73 11.79
C VAL A 103 12.04 20.58 12.44
N ASN A 104 11.99 19.90 13.59
CA ASN A 104 10.74 19.76 14.33
C ASN A 104 10.21 21.14 14.75
N ASN A 105 8.91 21.36 14.56
CA ASN A 105 8.24 22.60 14.92
C ASN A 105 7.37 22.39 16.18
N ASP A 106 7.85 22.88 17.32
CA ASP A 106 7.14 22.76 18.60
C ASP A 106 5.78 23.45 18.60
N ARG A 107 5.64 24.60 17.93
CA ARG A 107 4.35 25.30 17.81
C ARG A 107 3.35 24.47 17.01
N TYR A 108 3.81 23.82 15.94
CA TYR A 108 3.01 22.89 15.15
C TYR A 108 2.54 21.68 15.99
N ILE A 109 3.46 21.04 16.72
CA ILE A 109 3.14 19.93 17.62
C ILE A 109 2.17 20.35 18.72
N GLN A 110 2.32 21.55 19.28
CA GLN A 110 1.40 22.09 20.28
C GLN A 110 0.01 22.35 19.68
N ALA A 111 -0.08 22.90 18.48
CA ALA A 111 -1.34 23.12 17.79
C ALA A 111 -2.06 21.80 17.47
N LEU A 112 -1.35 20.78 16.98
CA LEU A 112 -1.90 19.44 16.77
C LEU A 112 -2.52 18.87 18.05
N ASN A 113 -1.83 19.02 19.18
CA ASN A 113 -2.30 18.53 20.48
C ASN A 113 -3.44 19.38 21.08
N LYS A 114 -3.69 20.59 20.57
CA LYS A 114 -4.84 21.43 20.96
C LYS A 114 -6.06 21.21 20.07
N ALA A 115 -5.83 20.93 18.78
CA ALA A 115 -6.90 20.75 17.79
C ALA A 115 -7.70 19.45 17.99
N GLN A 116 -7.10 18.43 18.59
CA GLN A 116 -7.71 17.11 18.79
C GLN A 116 -7.23 16.46 20.10
N SER A 117 -7.93 15.41 20.53
CA SER A 117 -7.63 14.66 21.76
C SER A 117 -7.50 13.14 21.59
N THR A 118 -7.70 12.60 20.38
CA THR A 118 -7.68 11.14 20.15
C THR A 118 -6.27 10.58 20.02
N TRP A 119 -5.27 11.41 19.70
CA TRP A 119 -3.88 11.01 19.57
C TRP A 119 -2.90 12.07 20.08
N LYS A 120 -1.67 11.66 20.37
CA LYS A 120 -0.60 12.53 20.85
C LYS A 120 0.43 12.77 19.76
N ALA A 121 0.72 14.05 19.50
CA ALA A 121 1.83 14.47 18.65
C ALA A 121 3.11 14.73 19.47
N THR A 122 4.27 14.34 18.94
CA THR A 122 5.61 14.58 19.48
C THR A 122 6.63 14.86 18.38
N ALA A 123 7.77 15.43 18.77
CA ALA A 123 8.95 15.50 17.91
C ALA A 123 9.61 14.11 17.81
N HIS A 124 10.07 13.75 16.61
CA HIS A 124 10.83 12.53 16.36
C HIS A 124 12.21 12.88 15.85
N LYS A 125 13.24 12.61 16.66
CA LYS A 125 14.63 12.97 16.35
C LYS A 125 15.15 12.29 15.09
N GLN A 126 14.62 11.13 14.73
CA GLN A 126 15.05 10.39 13.55
C GLN A 126 14.76 11.12 12.23
N PHE A 127 13.83 12.08 12.22
CA PHE A 127 13.54 12.90 11.03
C PHE A 127 14.31 14.21 11.02
N GLU A 128 14.88 14.62 12.16
CA GLU A 128 15.62 15.87 12.29
C GLU A 128 16.85 15.85 11.38
N GLY A 129 17.03 16.90 10.57
CA GLY A 129 18.16 17.00 9.65
C GLY A 129 17.99 16.23 8.34
N MET A 130 16.93 15.42 8.17
CA MET A 130 16.60 14.85 6.86
C MET A 130 16.14 15.96 5.91
N THR A 131 16.56 15.88 4.66
CA THR A 131 16.05 16.71 3.58
C THR A 131 14.57 16.40 3.31
N PHE A 132 13.82 17.35 2.74
CA PHE A 132 12.43 17.07 2.32
C PHE A 132 12.35 15.98 1.25
N ALA A 133 13.37 15.84 0.39
CA ALA A 133 13.47 14.73 -0.56
C ALA A 133 13.54 13.38 0.14
N GLU A 134 14.36 13.24 1.18
CA GLU A 134 14.45 12.02 1.99
C GLU A 134 13.14 11.74 2.72
N LEU A 135 12.54 12.75 3.37
CA LEU A 135 11.25 12.60 4.05
C LEU A 135 10.13 12.15 3.12
N LYS A 136 10.09 12.72 1.92
CA LYS A 136 9.11 12.34 0.90
C LYS A 136 9.29 10.89 0.47
N ARG A 137 10.55 10.47 0.28
CA ARG A 137 10.89 9.10 -0.15
C ARG A 137 10.50 8.03 0.88
N ILE A 138 10.69 8.29 2.17
CA ILE A 138 10.30 7.32 3.23
C ILE A 138 8.79 7.20 3.40
N THR A 139 8.04 8.22 2.98
CA THR A 139 6.57 8.24 3.01
C THR A 139 5.92 7.66 1.75
N GLY A 140 6.71 7.16 0.80
CA GLY A 140 6.22 6.46 -0.40
C GLY A 140 6.12 7.32 -1.65
N SER A 141 5.44 6.80 -2.67
CA SER A 141 5.45 7.36 -4.02
C SER A 141 4.52 8.55 -4.20
N TYR A 142 4.88 9.36 -5.18
CA TYR A 142 4.34 10.67 -5.37
C TYR A 142 2.88 10.72 -5.87
N ARG A 143 2.08 11.66 -5.32
CA ARG A 143 0.74 11.98 -5.83
C ARG A 143 0.54 13.50 -5.98
N ARG A 144 0.56 14.03 -7.21
CA ARG A 144 0.33 15.47 -7.49
C ARG A 144 -1.11 15.86 -7.87
N SER A 145 -2.10 15.00 -7.69
CA SER A 145 -3.46 15.25 -8.20
C SER A 145 -4.54 14.90 -7.18
N TYR A 146 -4.78 15.82 -6.22
CA TYR A 146 -5.85 15.68 -5.21
C TYR A 146 -7.20 16.24 -5.69
N GLN A 147 -7.25 17.03 -6.77
CA GLN A 147 -8.49 17.74 -7.14
C GLN A 147 -9.54 16.86 -7.85
N LYS A 148 -9.18 15.69 -8.40
CA LYS A 148 -10.12 14.83 -9.17
C LYS A 148 -10.82 13.72 -8.37
N THR A 149 -10.40 13.41 -7.15
CA THR A 149 -10.88 12.22 -6.39
C THR A 149 -12.01 12.50 -5.40
N ARG A 150 -12.32 13.78 -5.11
CA ARG A 150 -13.42 14.13 -4.18
C ARG A 150 -14.78 13.60 -4.64
N ASN A 151 -15.01 13.51 -5.96
CA ASN A 151 -16.24 12.95 -6.52
C ASN A 151 -16.29 11.41 -6.45
N LEU A 152 -15.15 10.73 -6.60
CA LEU A 152 -15.05 9.27 -6.45
C LEU A 152 -15.25 8.84 -5.00
N LYS A 153 -14.62 9.52 -4.02
CA LYS A 153 -14.83 9.27 -2.59
C LYS A 153 -16.32 9.41 -2.20
N LYS A 154 -17.01 10.45 -2.72
CA LYS A 154 -18.47 10.62 -2.53
C LYS A 154 -19.30 9.50 -3.16
N GLN A 155 -18.93 9.04 -4.36
CA GLN A 155 -19.64 7.98 -5.05
C GLN A 155 -19.44 6.61 -4.36
N GLN A 156 -18.23 6.35 -3.87
CA GLN A 156 -17.89 5.16 -3.10
C GLN A 156 -18.62 5.13 -1.74
N ALA A 157 -18.67 6.26 -1.02
CA ALA A 157 -19.46 6.39 0.20
C ALA A 157 -20.95 6.14 -0.05
N LYS A 158 -21.50 6.63 -1.17
CA LYS A 158 -22.90 6.37 -1.57
C LYS A 158 -23.14 4.89 -1.87
N LEU A 159 -22.24 4.22 -2.58
CA LEU A 159 -22.33 2.77 -2.85
C LEU A 159 -22.23 1.94 -1.56
N ARG A 160 -21.35 2.31 -0.64
CA ARG A 160 -21.24 1.69 0.69
C ARG A 160 -22.53 1.84 1.49
N ALA A 161 -23.14 3.03 1.49
CA ALA A 161 -24.41 3.28 2.16
C ALA A 161 -25.58 2.49 1.52
N MET A 162 -25.58 2.30 0.20
CA MET A 162 -26.62 1.52 -0.49
C MET A 162 -26.56 0.02 -0.23
N ASN A 163 -25.43 -0.51 0.25
CA ASN A 163 -25.21 -1.93 0.56
C ASN A 163 -25.04 -2.19 2.07
N ALA A 164 -25.53 -1.31 2.94
CA ALA A 164 -25.26 -1.38 4.38
C ALA A 164 -25.67 -2.71 5.04
N ASP A 165 -26.72 -3.37 4.54
CA ASP A 165 -27.26 -4.61 5.14
C ASP A 165 -26.53 -5.89 4.66
N LYS A 166 -25.81 -5.83 3.53
CA LYS A 166 -25.14 -6.99 2.93
C LYS A 166 -23.70 -6.68 2.56
N VAL A 167 -22.80 -7.51 3.07
CA VAL A 167 -21.38 -7.48 2.73
C VAL A 167 -21.09 -8.57 1.70
N THR A 168 -20.41 -8.22 0.61
CA THR A 168 -19.86 -9.20 -0.32
C THR A 168 -18.42 -9.50 0.09
N LEU A 169 -18.19 -10.71 0.59
CA LEU A 169 -16.86 -11.22 0.90
C LEU A 169 -16.25 -11.89 -0.32
N PHE A 170 -14.94 -11.73 -0.49
CA PHE A 170 -14.15 -12.48 -1.46
C PHE A 170 -13.30 -13.50 -0.72
N ASN A 171 -13.50 -14.78 -1.02
CA ASN A 171 -12.70 -15.85 -0.45
C ASN A 171 -11.39 -15.97 -1.23
N GLY A 172 -10.31 -15.48 -0.61
CA GLY A 172 -8.97 -15.51 -1.17
C GLY A 172 -8.40 -16.89 -1.51
N LYS A 173 -8.92 -17.96 -0.90
CA LYS A 173 -8.43 -19.33 -1.13
C LYS A 173 -9.14 -19.98 -2.32
N THR A 174 -10.44 -19.71 -2.49
CA THR A 174 -11.27 -20.32 -3.56
C THR A 174 -11.51 -19.40 -4.76
N GLY A 175 -11.28 -18.10 -4.60
CA GLY A 175 -11.58 -17.08 -5.59
C GLY A 175 -13.09 -16.79 -5.77
N GLN A 176 -13.92 -17.20 -4.81
CA GLN A 176 -15.38 -17.07 -4.88
C GLN A 176 -15.89 -15.86 -4.09
N PHE A 177 -17.04 -15.33 -4.52
CA PHE A 177 -17.76 -14.27 -3.81
C PHE A 177 -18.91 -14.85 -3.01
N GLU A 178 -19.07 -14.37 -1.78
CA GLU A 178 -20.13 -14.79 -0.87
C GLU A 178 -20.82 -13.56 -0.28
N SER A 179 -22.15 -13.53 -0.31
CA SER A 179 -22.92 -12.47 0.34
C SER A 179 -23.21 -12.87 1.78
N GLN A 180 -22.87 -11.99 2.71
CA GLN A 180 -23.11 -12.14 4.14
C GLN A 180 -23.98 -10.99 4.64
N ASP A 181 -24.80 -11.28 5.65
CA ASP A 181 -25.51 -10.26 6.42
C ASP A 181 -24.49 -9.46 7.25
N ALA A 182 -24.52 -8.14 7.11
CA ALA A 182 -23.50 -7.27 7.71
C ALA A 182 -23.53 -7.29 9.24
N GLU A 183 -24.73 -7.36 9.83
CA GLU A 183 -24.92 -7.38 11.29
C GLU A 183 -24.44 -8.71 11.87
N LYS A 184 -24.83 -9.83 11.25
CA LYS A 184 -24.36 -11.16 11.65
C LYS A 184 -22.85 -11.31 11.52
N LEU A 185 -22.28 -10.82 10.42
CA LEU A 185 -20.83 -10.84 10.23
C LEU A 185 -20.13 -10.03 11.33
N ARG A 186 -20.60 -8.81 11.61
CA ARG A 186 -20.05 -7.97 12.68
C ARG A 186 -20.16 -8.65 14.05
N ALA A 187 -21.31 -9.27 14.35
CA ALA A 187 -21.54 -9.99 15.61
C ALA A 187 -20.67 -11.25 15.75
N SER A 188 -20.22 -11.83 14.63
CA SER A 188 -19.32 -13.00 14.63
C SER A 188 -17.84 -12.65 14.86
N LEU A 189 -17.47 -11.38 14.72
CA LEU A 189 -16.10 -10.90 14.88
C LEU A 189 -15.92 -10.31 16.29
N PRO A 190 -14.75 -10.50 16.92
CA PRO A 190 -14.50 -9.90 18.23
C PRO A 190 -14.41 -8.37 18.13
N THR A 191 -14.77 -7.69 19.22
CA THR A 191 -14.66 -6.22 19.30
C THR A 191 -13.22 -5.74 19.12
N GLU A 192 -12.25 -6.54 19.59
CA GLU A 192 -10.82 -6.27 19.46
C GLU A 192 -10.09 -7.54 19.04
N PHE A 193 -9.07 -7.37 18.21
CA PHE A 193 -8.23 -8.46 17.75
C PHE A 193 -6.86 -7.94 17.33
N ASP A 194 -5.80 -8.65 17.70
CA ASP A 194 -4.43 -8.18 17.50
C ASP A 194 -3.48 -9.36 17.27
N TRP A 195 -2.94 -9.49 16.05
CA TRP A 195 -1.97 -10.54 15.73
C TRP A 195 -0.63 -10.40 16.47
N THR A 196 -0.35 -9.23 17.05
CA THR A 196 0.84 -9.05 17.92
C THR A 196 0.63 -9.64 19.31
N ASN A 197 -0.60 -10.03 19.67
CA ASN A 197 -0.93 -10.60 20.96
C ASN A 197 -2.15 -11.54 20.89
N VAL A 198 -1.98 -12.72 20.29
CA VAL A 198 -2.98 -13.78 20.33
C VAL A 198 -2.63 -14.76 21.45
N ASN A 199 -3.33 -14.62 22.58
CA ASN A 199 -3.08 -15.40 23.80
C ASN A 199 -1.62 -15.28 24.30
N GLY A 200 -1.08 -14.05 24.33
CA GLY A 200 0.29 -13.77 24.79
C GLY A 200 1.38 -14.06 23.76
N ARG A 201 1.02 -14.34 22.50
CA ARG A 201 1.97 -14.69 21.43
C ARG A 201 1.88 -13.72 20.26
N ASP A 202 3.04 -13.31 19.76
CA ASP A 202 3.19 -12.42 18.59
C ASP A 202 3.41 -13.24 17.32
N PHE A 203 2.51 -13.07 16.36
CA PHE A 203 2.56 -13.72 15.05
C PHE A 203 3.05 -12.80 13.93
N VAL A 204 3.31 -11.53 14.22
CA VAL A 204 3.74 -10.52 13.26
C VAL A 204 5.27 -10.54 13.15
N VAL A 205 5.79 -10.28 11.95
CA VAL A 205 7.24 -10.07 11.76
C VAL A 205 7.69 -8.85 12.57
N PRO A 206 8.89 -8.83 13.21
CA PRO A 206 9.36 -7.67 13.97
C PRO A 206 9.38 -6.37 13.16
N VAL A 207 9.21 -5.23 13.81
CA VAL A 207 9.35 -3.90 13.20
C VAL A 207 10.77 -3.73 12.63
N ARG A 208 10.85 -3.13 11.44
CA ARG A 208 12.09 -2.84 10.71
C ARG A 208 12.11 -1.38 10.25
N ASN A 209 13.20 -0.99 9.60
CA ASN A 209 13.39 0.33 9.01
C ASN A 209 13.60 0.19 7.49
N GLN A 210 12.79 0.89 6.70
CA GLN A 210 12.97 0.96 5.25
C GLN A 210 14.10 1.92 4.84
N GLU A 211 14.69 2.62 5.80
CA GLU A 211 15.69 3.65 5.57
C GLU A 211 15.16 4.71 4.61
N GLN A 212 16.01 5.26 3.74
CA GLN A 212 15.63 6.33 2.82
C GLN A 212 14.98 5.83 1.53
N CYS A 213 14.81 4.53 1.31
CA CYS A 213 14.23 3.98 0.09
C CYS A 213 12.69 3.99 0.14
N GLY A 214 12.03 4.24 -0.99
CA GLY A 214 10.56 4.18 -1.14
C GLY A 214 10.01 2.75 -1.21
N SER A 215 10.54 1.84 -0.38
CA SER A 215 10.27 0.40 -0.38
C SER A 215 9.16 -0.03 0.58
N CYS A 216 8.33 0.89 1.06
CA CYS A 216 7.20 0.60 1.94
C CYS A 216 6.31 -0.56 1.44
N TYR A 217 6.09 -0.65 0.13
CA TYR A 217 5.36 -1.73 -0.53
C TYR A 217 6.04 -3.10 -0.36
N ALA A 218 7.37 -3.15 -0.39
CA ALA A 218 8.15 -4.36 -0.21
C ALA A 218 8.13 -4.81 1.26
N PHE A 219 8.27 -3.90 2.22
CA PHE A 219 8.19 -4.19 3.65
C PHE A 219 6.80 -4.70 4.05
N SER A 220 5.74 -3.95 3.74
CA SER A 220 4.36 -4.34 4.04
C SER A 220 4.02 -5.73 3.46
N SER A 221 4.42 -6.00 2.23
CA SER A 221 4.18 -7.29 1.58
C SER A 221 4.99 -8.45 2.16
N SER A 222 6.31 -8.27 2.32
CA SER A 222 7.18 -9.32 2.86
C SER A 222 6.80 -9.67 4.30
N ASP A 223 6.44 -8.68 5.11
CA ASP A 223 5.96 -8.87 6.47
C ASP A 223 4.56 -9.52 6.51
N MET A 224 3.68 -9.21 5.56
CA MET A 224 2.40 -9.89 5.38
C MET A 224 2.62 -11.39 5.14
N PHE A 225 3.44 -11.76 4.15
CA PHE A 225 3.73 -13.16 3.85
C PHE A 225 4.41 -13.87 5.04
N GLY A 226 5.38 -13.21 5.70
CA GLY A 226 6.04 -13.77 6.89
C GLY A 226 5.07 -14.06 8.03
N SER A 227 4.15 -13.13 8.31
CA SER A 227 3.12 -13.29 9.34
C SER A 227 2.11 -14.38 8.96
N ARG A 228 1.72 -14.44 7.68
CA ARG A 228 0.80 -15.47 7.16
C ARG A 228 1.41 -16.88 7.09
N VAL A 229 2.73 -17.02 7.20
CA VAL A 229 3.40 -18.32 7.44
C VAL A 229 3.42 -18.66 8.93
N ARG A 230 3.70 -17.68 9.79
CA ARG A 230 3.74 -17.85 11.26
C ARG A 230 2.42 -18.33 11.86
N ILE A 231 1.30 -17.82 11.36
CA ILE A 231 -0.05 -18.11 11.86
C ILE A 231 -0.42 -19.60 11.75
N PRO A 232 -0.51 -20.20 10.54
CA PRO A 232 -0.90 -21.60 10.41
C PRO A 232 0.17 -22.58 10.90
N SER A 233 1.46 -22.19 10.88
CA SER A 233 2.53 -23.01 11.45
C SER A 233 2.58 -22.98 12.99
N ASN A 234 1.78 -22.12 13.62
CA ASN A 234 1.79 -21.89 15.06
C ASN A 234 3.20 -21.56 15.58
N LEU A 235 3.90 -20.66 14.90
CA LEU A 235 5.28 -20.21 15.19
C LEU A 235 6.36 -21.29 15.07
N THR A 236 6.06 -22.48 14.52
CA THR A 236 7.14 -23.44 14.17
C THR A 236 7.97 -22.96 12.99
N GLN A 237 7.43 -22.05 12.17
CA GLN A 237 8.15 -21.33 11.13
C GLN A 237 8.04 -19.82 11.38
N VAL A 238 9.20 -19.15 11.49
CA VAL A 238 9.29 -17.71 11.76
C VAL A 238 10.10 -16.97 10.67
N PRO A 239 9.74 -17.13 9.38
CA PRO A 239 10.52 -16.50 8.32
C PRO A 239 10.48 -14.97 8.41
N VAL A 240 11.52 -14.37 7.84
CA VAL A 240 11.59 -12.95 7.50
C VAL A 240 12.00 -12.91 6.02
N TYR A 241 11.12 -12.40 5.16
CA TYR A 241 11.37 -12.31 3.73
C TYR A 241 12.12 -11.02 3.39
N SER A 242 12.95 -11.06 2.35
CA SER A 242 13.80 -9.94 1.93
C SER A 242 12.99 -8.88 1.17
N PRO A 243 12.93 -7.63 1.65
CA PRO A 243 12.46 -6.51 0.84
C PRO A 243 13.43 -6.16 -0.29
N GLN A 244 14.73 -6.44 -0.13
CA GLN A 244 15.76 -6.11 -1.13
C GLN A 244 15.59 -6.93 -2.42
N ASP A 245 15.27 -8.21 -2.28
CA ASP A 245 14.94 -9.09 -3.41
C ASP A 245 13.76 -8.53 -4.21
N ILE A 246 12.76 -7.95 -3.54
CA ILE A 246 11.64 -7.30 -4.21
C ILE A 246 12.12 -6.01 -4.90
N VAL A 247 12.89 -5.16 -4.21
CA VAL A 247 13.39 -3.88 -4.75
C VAL A 247 14.23 -4.10 -6.01
N ASP A 248 15.16 -5.04 -5.99
CA ASP A 248 16.13 -5.20 -7.08
C ASP A 248 15.71 -6.18 -8.19
N CYS A 249 14.82 -7.14 -7.90
CA CYS A 249 14.49 -8.23 -8.83
C CYS A 249 13.05 -8.19 -9.38
N SER A 250 12.14 -7.45 -8.77
CA SER A 250 10.75 -7.39 -9.24
C SER A 250 10.61 -6.50 -10.48
N ALA A 251 10.27 -7.12 -11.61
CA ALA A 251 9.88 -6.40 -12.83
C ALA A 251 8.48 -5.73 -12.73
N TYR A 252 7.79 -5.89 -11.59
CA TYR A 252 6.46 -5.34 -11.35
C TYR A 252 6.47 -4.12 -10.43
N SER A 253 7.64 -3.62 -10.06
CA SER A 253 7.82 -2.42 -9.23
C SER A 253 8.93 -1.53 -9.79
N GLN A 254 9.12 -0.36 -9.19
CA GLN A 254 10.09 0.65 -9.59
C GLN A 254 11.18 0.81 -8.53
N GLY A 255 11.59 -0.29 -7.89
CA GLY A 255 12.66 -0.26 -6.89
C GLY A 255 12.35 0.69 -5.73
N CYS A 256 13.26 1.63 -5.45
CA CYS A 256 13.05 2.67 -4.43
C CYS A 256 12.13 3.83 -4.87
N ASP A 257 11.70 3.89 -6.13
CA ASP A 257 10.73 4.88 -6.61
C ASP A 257 9.27 4.45 -6.37
N GLY A 258 9.05 3.19 -5.99
CA GLY A 258 7.75 2.71 -5.55
C GLY A 258 7.34 1.32 -6.02
N GLY A 259 6.14 0.94 -5.60
CA GLY A 259 5.50 -0.32 -5.99
C GLY A 259 4.17 -0.50 -5.28
N PHE A 260 3.51 -1.62 -5.56
CA PHE A 260 2.18 -1.94 -5.04
C PHE A 260 2.20 -3.33 -4.40
N PRO A 261 1.71 -3.52 -3.16
CA PRO A 261 1.70 -4.83 -2.51
C PRO A 261 0.99 -5.93 -3.32
N PHE A 262 0.00 -5.59 -4.15
CA PHE A 262 -0.71 -6.48 -5.05
C PHE A 262 0.25 -7.08 -6.08
N LEU A 263 1.14 -6.24 -6.62
CA LEU A 263 2.16 -6.65 -7.57
C LEU A 263 3.31 -7.41 -6.90
N VAL A 264 3.57 -7.17 -5.60
CA VAL A 264 4.45 -8.06 -4.82
C VAL A 264 3.79 -9.42 -4.62
N GLY A 265 2.47 -9.49 -4.41
CA GLY A 265 1.71 -10.74 -4.39
C GLY A 265 1.81 -11.50 -5.70
N LYS A 266 1.75 -10.79 -6.83
CA LYS A 266 2.01 -11.34 -8.17
C LYS A 266 3.45 -11.82 -8.32
N TYR A 267 4.43 -11.02 -7.91
CA TYR A 267 5.84 -11.38 -7.91
C TYR A 267 6.10 -12.65 -7.06
N ALA A 268 5.51 -12.73 -5.88
CA ALA A 268 5.56 -13.90 -5.01
C ALA A 268 4.94 -15.13 -5.68
N MET A 269 3.86 -15.00 -6.46
CA MET A 269 3.33 -16.13 -7.21
C MET A 269 4.30 -16.57 -8.33
N ASP A 270 4.74 -15.63 -9.15
CA ASP A 270 5.43 -15.92 -10.40
C ASP A 270 6.90 -16.32 -10.18
N TYR A 271 7.57 -15.65 -9.24
CA TYR A 271 9.00 -15.78 -8.97
C TYR A 271 9.32 -16.21 -7.55
N GLY A 272 8.38 -16.09 -6.61
CA GLY A 272 8.58 -16.40 -5.20
C GLY A 272 9.32 -15.30 -4.44
N LEU A 273 9.37 -15.38 -3.11
CA LEU A 273 10.13 -14.48 -2.23
C LEU A 273 11.31 -15.22 -1.59
N THR A 274 12.46 -14.56 -1.50
CA THR A 274 13.61 -15.09 -0.73
C THR A 274 13.61 -14.58 0.71
N VAL A 275 14.35 -15.26 1.60
CA VAL A 275 14.51 -14.84 3.00
C VAL A 275 15.55 -13.74 3.14
N GLU A 276 15.40 -12.91 4.17
CA GLU A 276 16.30 -11.78 4.47
C GLU A 276 17.78 -12.19 4.55
N SER A 277 18.08 -13.37 5.09
CA SER A 277 19.46 -13.86 5.19
C SER A 277 20.11 -14.17 3.84
N CYS A 278 19.33 -14.27 2.77
CA CYS A 278 19.82 -14.54 1.41
C CYS A 278 20.05 -13.26 0.60
N ASP A 279 19.31 -12.20 0.90
CA ASP A 279 19.51 -10.90 0.26
C ASP A 279 19.20 -9.79 1.28
N PRO A 280 20.17 -9.44 2.15
CA PRO A 280 19.95 -8.49 3.23
C PRO A 280 19.64 -7.08 2.71
N TYR A 281 18.74 -6.39 3.40
CA TYR A 281 18.29 -5.05 3.04
C TYR A 281 19.40 -4.00 3.06
N GLN A 282 19.50 -3.23 1.98
CA GLN A 282 20.54 -2.21 1.76
C GLN A 282 19.99 -0.78 1.69
N GLY A 283 18.66 -0.60 1.61
CA GLY A 283 18.05 0.73 1.65
C GLY A 283 18.28 1.58 0.40
N HIS A 284 18.64 0.99 -0.74
CA HIS A 284 18.78 1.65 -2.05
C HIS A 284 18.70 0.61 -3.18
N ASP A 285 18.52 1.07 -4.42
CA ASP A 285 18.59 0.21 -5.61
C ASP A 285 20.04 -0.21 -5.88
N LEU A 286 20.30 -1.51 -5.96
CA LEU A 286 21.63 -2.02 -6.32
C LEU A 286 21.90 -1.97 -7.83
N GLY A 287 20.85 -1.72 -8.63
CA GLY A 287 20.90 -1.75 -10.10
C GLY A 287 21.15 -3.15 -10.68
N LYS A 288 21.09 -4.19 -9.84
CA LYS A 288 21.23 -5.59 -10.24
C LYS A 288 20.45 -6.47 -9.26
N CYS A 289 19.79 -7.49 -9.80
CA CYS A 289 19.19 -8.54 -8.97
C CYS A 289 20.30 -9.43 -8.39
N SER A 290 20.48 -9.36 -7.07
CA SER A 290 21.42 -10.18 -6.31
C SER A 290 20.64 -11.29 -5.59
N ASN A 291 21.13 -12.52 -5.63
CA ASN A 291 20.66 -13.56 -4.71
C ASN A 291 21.89 -14.31 -4.20
N GLN A 292 22.22 -14.11 -2.93
CA GLN A 292 23.44 -14.66 -2.33
C GLN A 292 23.25 -16.13 -1.92
N CYS A 293 22.00 -16.61 -1.86
CA CYS A 293 21.72 -18.02 -1.63
C CYS A 293 21.72 -18.82 -2.94
N PRO A 294 22.30 -20.04 -2.96
CA PRO A 294 22.28 -20.89 -4.13
C PRO A 294 20.85 -21.12 -4.61
N VAL A 295 20.62 -20.85 -5.90
CA VAL A 295 19.32 -20.88 -6.57
C VAL A 295 18.83 -22.31 -6.76
N ASN A 296 18.55 -23.02 -5.67
CA ASN A 296 17.58 -24.08 -5.72
C ASN A 296 16.22 -23.37 -5.67
N ARG A 297 15.60 -23.15 -6.84
CA ARG A 297 14.27 -22.51 -6.99
C ARG A 297 13.19 -23.10 -6.06
N GLN A 298 13.44 -24.26 -5.47
CA GLN A 298 12.61 -24.96 -4.50
C GLN A 298 12.59 -24.34 -3.09
N GLN A 299 13.30 -23.22 -2.83
CA GLN A 299 13.37 -22.58 -1.51
C GLN A 299 12.78 -21.17 -1.43
N ARG A 300 12.20 -20.64 -2.52
CA ARG A 300 11.48 -19.36 -2.49
C ARG A 300 10.04 -19.60 -2.04
N LEU A 301 9.50 -18.72 -1.20
CA LEU A 301 8.08 -18.78 -0.85
C LEU A 301 7.25 -18.32 -2.05
N HIS A 302 6.49 -19.24 -2.63
CA HIS A 302 5.50 -18.87 -3.63
C HIS A 302 4.17 -18.48 -2.99
N SER A 303 3.40 -17.63 -3.68
CA SER A 303 2.01 -17.32 -3.32
C SER A 303 1.05 -18.19 -4.12
N SER A 304 0.13 -18.88 -3.45
CA SER A 304 -0.96 -19.65 -4.08
C SER A 304 -2.06 -18.76 -4.64
N ASN A 305 -2.29 -17.58 -4.04
CA ASN A 305 -3.18 -16.55 -4.56
C ASN A 305 -2.83 -15.15 -4.02
N TYR A 306 -3.17 -14.12 -4.78
CA TYR A 306 -3.08 -12.71 -4.37
C TYR A 306 -4.31 -11.96 -4.89
N TYR A 307 -4.80 -11.01 -4.11
CA TYR A 307 -6.07 -10.32 -4.36
C TYR A 307 -6.19 -9.01 -3.57
N PHE A 308 -7.03 -8.11 -4.06
CA PHE A 308 -7.62 -7.06 -3.23
C PHE A 308 -8.68 -7.65 -2.31
N VAL A 309 -8.74 -7.21 -1.07
CA VAL A 309 -9.85 -7.52 -0.18
C VAL A 309 -11.14 -7.01 -0.81
N GLY A 310 -12.16 -7.87 -0.87
CA GLY A 310 -13.36 -7.60 -1.66
C GLY A 310 -13.26 -7.97 -3.15
N GLY A 311 -12.13 -8.54 -3.59
CA GLY A 311 -11.95 -9.19 -4.89
C GLY A 311 -11.40 -8.31 -6.03
N TYR A 312 -11.56 -6.99 -5.94
CA TYR A 312 -11.02 -6.03 -6.90
C TYR A 312 -10.76 -4.67 -6.25
N TYR A 313 -9.90 -3.87 -6.87
CA TYR A 313 -9.52 -2.54 -6.41
C TYR A 313 -10.74 -1.64 -6.17
N GLY A 314 -10.80 -1.00 -5.00
CA GLY A 314 -11.90 -0.12 -4.59
C GLY A 314 -13.11 -0.81 -3.94
N ASN A 315 -13.12 -2.14 -3.85
CA ASN A 315 -14.20 -2.89 -3.19
C ASN A 315 -13.93 -3.24 -1.71
N SER A 316 -12.73 -2.93 -1.21
CA SER A 316 -12.43 -3.13 0.20
C SER A 316 -13.22 -2.16 1.09
N HIS A 317 -13.53 -2.62 2.30
CA HIS A 317 -14.27 -1.88 3.31
C HIS A 317 -14.05 -2.50 4.69
N GLU A 318 -14.47 -1.79 5.75
CA GLU A 318 -14.28 -2.18 7.15
C GLU A 318 -14.51 -3.68 7.44
N LEU A 319 -15.74 -4.17 7.27
CA LEU A 319 -16.08 -5.56 7.63
C LEU A 319 -15.35 -6.64 6.82
N SER A 320 -15.07 -6.41 5.53
CA SER A 320 -14.33 -7.39 4.72
C SER A 320 -12.86 -7.45 5.13
N MET A 321 -12.27 -6.32 5.53
CA MET A 321 -10.92 -6.26 6.09
C MET A 321 -10.85 -6.90 7.47
N MET A 322 -11.80 -6.63 8.37
CA MET A 322 -11.86 -7.29 9.69
C MET A 322 -11.94 -8.81 9.53
N HIS A 323 -12.83 -9.28 8.64
CA HIS A 323 -12.98 -10.70 8.34
C HIS A 323 -11.69 -11.31 7.78
N GLU A 324 -11.03 -10.66 6.82
CA GLU A 324 -9.77 -11.14 6.24
C GLU A 324 -8.66 -11.22 7.28
N ILE A 325 -8.50 -10.20 8.13
CA ILE A 325 -7.49 -10.20 9.19
C ILE A 325 -7.73 -11.34 10.16
N TYR A 326 -8.98 -11.53 10.60
CA TYR A 326 -9.35 -12.55 11.57
C TYR A 326 -9.08 -13.97 11.04
N GLN A 327 -9.44 -14.23 9.78
CA GLN A 327 -9.40 -15.57 9.20
C GLN A 327 -8.03 -15.95 8.64
N ASN A 328 -7.31 -14.99 8.05
CA ASN A 328 -6.15 -15.27 7.21
C ASN A 328 -4.87 -14.54 7.63
N GLY A 329 -4.92 -13.61 8.58
CA GLY A 329 -3.74 -12.89 9.04
C GLY A 329 -3.65 -11.44 8.56
N PRO A 330 -2.58 -10.72 8.96
CA PRO A 330 -2.32 -9.34 8.56
C PRO A 330 -2.44 -9.11 7.04
N LEU A 331 -2.78 -7.90 6.65
CA LEU A 331 -2.94 -7.49 5.24
C LEU A 331 -2.14 -6.21 4.97
N ALA A 332 -1.69 -6.04 3.73
CA ALA A 332 -1.05 -4.80 3.30
C ALA A 332 -2.15 -3.79 2.93
N ILE A 333 -1.94 -2.51 3.24
CA ILE A 333 -2.83 -1.41 2.83
C ILE A 333 -2.00 -0.26 2.29
N GLY A 334 -2.60 0.54 1.39
CA GLY A 334 -2.15 1.88 1.07
C GLY A 334 -2.96 2.92 1.84
N PHE A 335 -2.35 4.05 2.16
CA PHE A 335 -3.07 5.20 2.68
C PHE A 335 -2.33 6.51 2.38
N GLU A 336 -3.06 7.61 2.47
CA GLU A 336 -2.56 8.96 2.29
C GLU A 336 -1.78 9.40 3.54
N VAL A 337 -0.50 9.72 3.40
CA VAL A 337 0.31 10.28 4.49
C VAL A 337 0.26 11.80 4.44
N TYR A 338 -0.25 12.38 5.52
CA TYR A 338 -0.24 13.81 5.77
C TYR A 338 0.95 14.24 6.65
N PRO A 339 1.32 15.54 6.65
CA PRO A 339 2.47 16.03 7.40
C PRO A 339 2.42 15.72 8.91
N ASP A 340 1.23 15.72 9.48
CA ASP A 340 0.97 15.52 10.91
C ASP A 340 1.24 14.09 11.39
N LEU A 341 1.11 13.09 10.52
CA LEU A 341 1.40 11.69 10.86
C LEU A 341 2.85 11.50 11.28
N ARG A 342 3.79 12.26 10.70
CA ARG A 342 5.20 12.19 11.11
C ARG A 342 5.37 12.46 12.60
N ASN A 343 4.51 13.29 13.18
CA ASN A 343 4.54 13.63 14.60
C ASN A 343 3.76 12.64 15.48
N TYR A 344 3.09 11.62 14.93
CA TYR A 344 2.32 10.66 15.72
C TYR A 344 3.17 9.97 16.81
N LYS A 345 2.65 9.90 18.05
CA LYS A 345 3.27 9.15 19.15
C LYS A 345 2.42 7.96 19.60
N HIS A 346 1.17 8.19 19.99
CA HIS A 346 0.24 7.15 20.44
C HIS A 346 -1.21 7.65 20.33
N GLY A 347 -2.19 6.76 20.55
CA GLY A 347 -3.62 7.04 20.44
C GLY A 347 -4.17 6.80 19.03
N VAL A 348 -5.41 7.18 18.76
CA VAL A 348 -6.09 6.95 17.47
C VAL A 348 -5.92 8.15 16.56
N TYR A 349 -5.01 8.01 15.57
CA TYR A 349 -4.73 9.03 14.57
C TYR A 349 -5.96 9.32 13.70
N LYS A 350 -6.16 10.61 13.49
CA LYS A 350 -7.06 11.21 12.50
C LYS A 350 -6.36 12.46 11.99
N HIS A 351 -6.34 12.65 10.67
CA HIS A 351 -5.68 13.81 10.08
C HIS A 351 -6.33 15.11 10.57
N VAL A 352 -5.51 16.05 11.04
CA VAL A 352 -5.94 17.39 11.45
C VAL A 352 -5.81 18.32 10.24
N THR A 353 -6.93 18.91 9.82
CA THR A 353 -6.96 19.72 8.60
C THR A 353 -6.25 21.06 8.78
N ALA A 354 -5.90 21.70 7.67
CA ALA A 354 -5.34 23.05 7.70
C ALA A 354 -6.29 24.05 8.39
N GLU A 355 -7.60 23.91 8.20
CA GLU A 355 -8.61 24.76 8.87
C GLU A 355 -8.60 24.56 10.40
N GLU A 356 -8.50 23.32 10.86
CA GLU A 356 -8.42 23.00 12.30
C GLU A 356 -7.14 23.57 12.92
N LEU A 357 -6.01 23.51 12.20
CA LEU A 357 -4.74 24.11 12.62
C LEU A 357 -4.78 25.64 12.62
N LYS A 358 -5.41 26.26 11.61
CA LYS A 358 -5.64 27.73 11.56
C LYS A 358 -6.46 28.20 12.75
N ALA A 359 -7.46 27.42 13.16
CA ALA A 359 -8.25 27.72 14.35
C ALA A 359 -7.42 27.70 15.65
N GLN A 360 -6.26 27.02 15.66
CA GLN A 360 -5.30 27.05 16.77
C GLN A 360 -4.26 28.17 16.67
N GLY A 361 -4.41 29.08 15.70
CA GLY A 361 -3.55 30.26 15.54
C GLY A 361 -2.20 29.98 14.87
N LEU A 362 -2.11 28.92 14.06
CA LEU A 362 -0.98 28.73 13.14
C LEU A 362 -1.22 29.52 11.84
N SER A 363 -0.16 30.16 11.31
CA SER A 363 -0.17 30.67 9.94
C SER A 363 0.10 29.57 8.91
N GLU A 364 -0.17 29.84 7.63
CA GLU A 364 0.14 28.89 6.55
C GLU A 364 1.64 28.57 6.46
N ASP A 365 2.51 29.55 6.69
CA ASP A 365 3.97 29.36 6.69
C ASP A 365 4.44 28.42 7.82
N GLU A 366 3.68 28.36 8.93
CA GLU A 366 3.97 27.48 10.05
C GLU A 366 3.42 26.05 9.84
N MET A 367 2.51 25.87 8.88
CA MET A 367 1.92 24.59 8.49
C MET A 367 2.69 24.00 7.31
N ILE A 368 3.95 23.59 7.50
CA ILE A 368 4.86 22.96 6.51
C ILE A 368 4.26 22.92 5.08
N PRO A 369 4.22 24.05 4.35
CA PRO A 369 3.34 24.23 3.19
C PRO A 369 3.81 23.46 1.93
N HIS A 370 4.88 22.68 2.03
CA HIS A 370 5.55 22.05 0.88
C HIS A 370 5.56 20.52 0.92
N PHE A 371 4.88 19.90 1.88
CA PHE A 371 4.75 18.44 1.89
C PHE A 371 3.50 18.01 1.13
N GLU A 372 3.72 17.29 0.04
CA GLU A 372 2.67 16.75 -0.82
C GLU A 372 2.13 15.44 -0.22
N VAL A 373 0.81 15.23 -0.28
CA VAL A 373 0.21 13.95 0.14
C VAL A 373 0.79 12.84 -0.73
N VAL A 374 1.36 11.83 -0.10
CA VAL A 374 1.92 10.65 -0.75
C VAL A 374 1.15 9.41 -0.34
N ASN A 375 1.28 8.35 -1.13
CA ASN A 375 0.72 7.05 -0.79
C ASN A 375 1.80 6.21 -0.11
N HIS A 376 1.52 5.72 1.10
CA HIS A 376 2.42 4.86 1.88
C HIS A 376 1.79 3.48 2.08
N ALA A 377 2.60 2.43 1.98
CA ALA A 377 2.14 1.06 2.18
C ALA A 377 2.61 0.50 3.53
N VAL A 378 1.67 -0.01 4.32
CA VAL A 378 1.90 -0.48 5.70
C VAL A 378 1.15 -1.78 5.96
N LEU A 379 1.45 -2.44 7.07
CA LEU A 379 0.85 -3.72 7.43
C LEU A 379 -0.21 -3.54 8.51
N MET A 380 -1.47 -3.81 8.20
CA MET A 380 -2.56 -3.82 9.17
C MET A 380 -2.61 -5.17 9.90
N VAL A 381 -2.55 -5.13 11.24
CA VAL A 381 -2.35 -6.32 12.08
C VAL A 381 -3.52 -6.61 13.03
N GLY A 382 -4.47 -5.70 13.15
CA GLY A 382 -5.58 -5.84 14.10
C GLY A 382 -6.47 -4.61 14.16
N TRP A 383 -7.44 -4.64 15.08
CA TRP A 383 -8.36 -3.56 15.37
C TRP A 383 -8.76 -3.56 16.85
N GLY A 384 -9.33 -2.45 17.31
CA GLY A 384 -9.92 -2.38 18.64
C GLY A 384 -10.73 -1.11 18.86
N VAL A 385 -10.95 -0.76 20.13
CA VAL A 385 -11.61 0.48 20.53
C VAL A 385 -10.83 1.13 21.67
N GLU A 386 -10.42 2.39 21.50
CA GLU A 386 -9.74 3.15 22.55
C GLU A 386 -10.59 4.36 22.94
N ASN A 387 -11.01 4.43 24.21
CA ASN A 387 -11.86 5.51 24.73
C ASN A 387 -13.12 5.77 23.86
N GLY A 388 -13.76 4.68 23.40
CA GLY A 388 -14.93 4.75 22.52
C GLY A 388 -14.62 5.03 21.04
N THR A 389 -13.35 5.23 20.67
CA THR A 389 -12.92 5.48 19.29
C THR A 389 -12.45 4.18 18.64
N PRO A 390 -13.12 3.66 17.60
CA PRO A 390 -12.70 2.46 16.88
C PRO A 390 -11.40 2.73 16.11
N TYR A 391 -10.48 1.77 16.11
CA TYR A 391 -9.22 1.90 15.40
C TYR A 391 -8.80 0.64 14.64
N TRP A 392 -7.95 0.84 13.64
CA TRP A 392 -7.05 -0.15 13.06
C TRP A 392 -5.68 -0.06 13.71
N LYS A 393 -5.05 -1.18 14.05
CA LYS A 393 -3.65 -1.24 14.49
C LYS A 393 -2.77 -1.57 13.31
N ILE A 394 -1.76 -0.75 13.08
CA ILE A 394 -0.91 -0.82 11.90
C ILE A 394 0.56 -0.83 12.31
N LYS A 395 1.31 -1.75 11.72
CA LYS A 395 2.78 -1.83 11.79
C LYS A 395 3.37 -0.95 10.68
N ASN A 396 4.21 0.01 11.07
CA ASN A 396 4.95 0.86 10.15
C ASN A 396 6.37 0.32 9.89
N SER A 397 7.07 0.92 8.93
CA SER A 397 8.42 0.55 8.47
C SER A 397 9.45 1.66 8.75
N TRP A 398 9.24 2.49 9.78
CA TRP A 398 10.09 3.64 10.13
C TRP A 398 10.82 3.45 11.47
N SER A 399 11.30 2.23 11.75
CA SER A 399 11.95 1.86 13.02
C SER A 399 11.00 1.79 14.23
N THR A 400 11.44 1.10 15.29
CA THR A 400 10.75 0.98 16.58
C THR A 400 10.73 2.29 17.37
N THR A 401 11.59 3.25 17.03
CA THR A 401 11.67 4.55 17.70
C THR A 401 10.52 5.48 17.34
N TRP A 402 9.88 5.25 16.18
CA TRP A 402 8.73 6.01 15.72
C TRP A 402 7.42 5.49 16.33
N GLY A 403 6.46 6.41 16.54
CA GLY A 403 5.13 6.07 17.04
C GLY A 403 5.15 5.31 18.37
N ASP A 404 4.28 4.30 18.44
CA ASP A 404 4.15 3.39 19.57
C ASP A 404 4.92 2.10 19.25
N ASN A 405 6.24 2.14 19.47
CA ASN A 405 7.15 1.02 19.20
C ASN A 405 7.14 0.56 17.74
N GLY A 406 7.02 1.49 16.79
CA GLY A 406 6.89 1.23 15.35
C GLY A 406 5.47 0.95 14.87
N TYR A 407 4.48 1.02 15.77
CA TYR A 407 3.06 0.89 15.43
C TYR A 407 2.34 2.23 15.55
N PHE A 408 1.19 2.31 14.89
CA PHE A 408 0.22 3.37 15.11
C PHE A 408 -1.20 2.83 15.03
N LYS A 409 -2.14 3.60 15.60
CA LYS A 409 -3.57 3.35 15.45
C LYS A 409 -4.17 4.45 14.59
N ILE A 410 -5.07 4.11 13.70
CA ILE A 410 -5.80 5.06 12.84
C ILE A 410 -7.30 4.80 12.93
N LEU A 411 -8.09 5.85 12.81
CA LEU A 411 -9.56 5.79 12.90
C LEU A 411 -10.13 4.75 11.91
N ARG A 412 -10.92 3.81 12.45
CA ARG A 412 -11.60 2.75 11.69
C ARG A 412 -13.06 3.13 11.41
N GLY A 413 -13.57 2.72 10.25
CA GLY A 413 -14.97 2.84 9.84
C GLY A 413 -15.30 4.10 9.06
N SER A 414 -14.34 5.02 8.90
CA SER A 414 -14.51 6.26 8.14
C SER A 414 -13.64 6.34 6.89
N ASP A 415 -12.90 5.28 6.56
CA ASP A 415 -11.90 5.27 5.49
C ASP A 415 -10.91 6.44 5.63
N GLU A 416 -10.47 6.69 6.87
CA GLU A 416 -9.57 7.78 7.25
C GLU A 416 -8.30 7.70 6.40
N CYS A 417 -7.95 8.80 5.73
CA CYS A 417 -6.81 8.85 4.80
C CYS A 417 -6.85 7.78 3.68
N GLY A 418 -8.02 7.19 3.37
CA GLY A 418 -8.15 6.13 2.36
C GLY A 418 -7.71 4.73 2.83
N VAL A 419 -7.46 4.54 4.13
CA VAL A 419 -6.90 3.29 4.70
C VAL A 419 -7.75 2.03 4.45
N GLU A 420 -9.01 2.17 4.04
CA GLU A 420 -9.95 1.08 3.77
C GLU A 420 -10.30 0.96 2.28
N SER A 421 -9.49 1.56 1.39
CA SER A 421 -9.77 1.63 -0.04
C SER A 421 -9.06 0.57 -0.88
N ASP A 422 -7.84 0.19 -0.51
CA ASP A 422 -6.94 -0.65 -1.31
C ASP A 422 -6.25 -1.74 -0.49
N ALA A 423 -6.99 -2.38 0.43
CA ALA A 423 -6.46 -3.51 1.19
C ALA A 423 -6.12 -4.70 0.28
N GLU A 424 -4.94 -5.27 0.47
CA GLU A 424 -4.30 -6.27 -0.40
C GLU A 424 -3.81 -7.46 0.43
N ALA A 425 -3.98 -8.67 -0.11
CA ALA A 425 -3.69 -9.91 0.58
C ALA A 425 -3.02 -10.94 -0.34
N GLY A 426 -2.16 -11.77 0.25
CA GLY A 426 -1.53 -12.93 -0.38
C GLY A 426 -1.71 -14.19 0.46
N ILE A 427 -1.74 -15.36 -0.18
CA ILE A 427 -1.83 -16.67 0.50
C ILE A 427 -0.54 -17.44 0.23
N PRO A 428 0.34 -17.61 1.23
CA PRO A 428 1.52 -18.45 1.11
C PRO A 428 1.17 -19.85 0.56
N LEU A 429 1.99 -20.37 -0.35
CA LEU A 429 1.94 -21.77 -0.78
C LEU A 429 2.83 -22.59 0.15
N PHE A 430 2.22 -23.50 0.91
CA PHE A 430 2.88 -24.37 1.88
C PHE A 430 3.35 -25.69 1.27
#